data_AF-I1BNJ8-F1
#
_entry.id   AF-I1BNJ8-F1
#
_cell.length_a   1.000
_cell.length_b   1.000
_cell.length_c   1.000
_cell.angle_alpha   90.00
_cell.angle_beta   90.00
_cell.angle_gamma   90.00
#
_symmetry.space_group_name_H-M   'P 1'
#
loop_
_entity.id
_entity.type
_entity.pdbx_description
1 polymer ?
#
loop_
_entity_poly.entity_id
_entity_poly.type
_entity_poly.pdbx_seq_one_letter_code
_entity_poly.pdbx_strand_id
1 'polypeptide(L)'
;MFTTKGGECTSVDAKKIVQKEEGVTGSSAAVKSYDDERRHVRKTFNVDNLVELHLPCPRSSRIAIYFHNHLNQLFEIQKVTGPGRKSAWLIDNTIYKDGAVRFISPMDPLFMCLPIFEKAAEDNRFRALDDIFTREHVTIEGDSSEMDIHRLTNIIQKDQLAHICDIKDVGIEVYRLNNELVLNWLEKKTRFRRAKRRNWLNRIRYRYITSFIF
;
A
#
# COMPACT_ATOMS: atom_id res chain seq x y z
N MET A 1 60.11 2.53 -20.01
CA MET A 1 60.64 1.41 -20.83
C MET A 1 59.71 0.22 -20.57
N PHE A 2 58.90 -0.32 -21.48
CA PHE A 2 58.78 -0.24 -22.93
C PHE A 2 57.30 -0.17 -23.33
N THR A 3 57.06 0.48 -24.46
CA THR A 3 55.79 0.68 -25.18
C THR A 3 55.57 -0.42 -26.24
N THR A 4 54.31 -0.72 -26.59
CA THR A 4 53.74 -0.82 -27.97
C THR A 4 52.27 -1.28 -27.88
N LYS A 5 51.29 -0.46 -28.32
CA LYS A 5 50.50 -0.55 -29.59
C LYS A 5 49.77 -1.90 -29.76
N GLY A 6 48.48 -2.02 -30.02
CA GLY A 6 47.48 -1.15 -30.66
C GLY A 6 46.67 -2.03 -31.63
N GLY A 7 45.34 -1.88 -31.72
CA GLY A 7 44.53 -2.56 -32.75
C GLY A 7 43.08 -2.83 -32.34
N GLU A 8 42.18 -1.94 -32.78
CA GLU A 8 40.72 -2.15 -32.88
C GLU A 8 40.38 -3.26 -33.88
N CYS A 9 39.22 -3.92 -33.69
CA CYS A 9 38.52 -4.57 -34.79
C CYS A 9 37.00 -4.41 -34.62
N THR A 10 36.36 -4.21 -35.75
CA THR A 10 35.09 -3.52 -36.00
C THR A 10 33.84 -4.39 -35.96
N SER A 11 32.71 -3.71 -35.74
CA SER A 11 31.33 -4.07 -36.09
C SER A 11 31.17 -4.79 -37.43
N VAL A 12 30.24 -5.76 -37.47
CA VAL A 12 29.55 -6.15 -38.72
C VAL A 12 28.08 -6.44 -38.45
N ASP A 13 27.22 -5.62 -39.06
CA ASP A 13 25.78 -5.80 -39.23
C ASP A 13 25.44 -7.01 -40.12
N ALA A 14 24.29 -7.65 -39.88
CA ALA A 14 23.63 -8.49 -40.88
C ALA A 14 22.11 -8.22 -40.89
N LYS A 15 21.64 -7.62 -41.99
CA LYS A 15 20.23 -7.37 -42.31
C LYS A 15 19.57 -8.60 -42.95
N LYS A 16 18.36 -8.91 -42.46
CA LYS A 16 17.08 -9.22 -43.14
C LYS A 16 17.07 -10.20 -44.34
N ILE A 17 16.31 -11.29 -44.21
CA ILE A 17 15.55 -11.90 -45.33
C ILE A 17 14.13 -12.23 -44.86
N VAL A 18 13.16 -11.75 -45.62
CA VAL A 18 11.71 -12.01 -45.54
C VAL A 18 11.37 -13.00 -46.66
N GLN A 19 10.60 -14.05 -46.37
CA GLN A 19 9.83 -14.77 -47.37
C GLN A 19 8.43 -15.09 -46.84
N LYS A 20 7.46 -15.03 -47.75
CA LYS A 20 6.01 -14.99 -47.62
C LYS A 20 5.47 -16.21 -48.36
N GLU A 21 4.55 -16.98 -47.77
CA GLU A 21 3.66 -17.89 -48.50
C GLU A 21 2.24 -17.85 -47.90
N GLU A 22 1.23 -17.86 -48.76
CA GLU A 22 -0.21 -17.73 -48.50
C GLU A 22 -0.96 -19.05 -48.81
N GLY A 23 -1.97 -19.38 -48.00
CA GLY A 23 -3.19 -20.20 -48.32
C GLY A 23 -3.03 -21.73 -48.38
N VAL A 24 -3.97 -22.61 -48.00
CA VAL A 24 -5.44 -22.56 -47.92
C VAL A 24 -5.99 -23.75 -47.07
N THR A 25 -6.99 -23.46 -46.22
CA THR A 25 -8.11 -24.25 -45.62
C THR A 25 -7.95 -25.67 -45.03
N GLY A 26 -8.39 -25.80 -43.78
CA GLY A 26 -8.90 -27.04 -43.17
C GLY A 26 -9.53 -26.79 -41.79
N SER A 27 -10.85 -26.77 -41.72
CA SER A 27 -11.67 -26.63 -40.50
C SER A 27 -11.47 -27.79 -39.53
N SER A 28 -11.22 -27.51 -38.24
CA SER A 28 -11.61 -28.41 -37.15
C SER A 28 -11.83 -27.63 -35.85
N ALA A 29 -12.87 -28.06 -35.14
CA ALA A 29 -13.53 -27.39 -34.05
C ALA A 29 -12.71 -27.33 -32.75
N ALA A 30 -12.91 -26.23 -32.04
CA ALA A 30 -12.93 -26.05 -30.59
C ALA A 30 -12.31 -27.15 -29.70
N VAL A 31 -11.17 -26.84 -29.08
CA VAL A 31 -10.92 -27.12 -27.66
C VAL A 31 -10.21 -25.91 -27.05
N LYS A 32 -10.98 -24.95 -26.50
CA LYS A 32 -10.43 -23.95 -25.60
C LYS A 32 -10.14 -24.67 -24.27
N SER A 33 -8.86 -24.98 -24.00
CA SER A 33 -8.42 -25.46 -22.69
C SER A 33 -8.71 -24.37 -21.66
N TYR A 34 -9.65 -24.66 -20.77
CA TYR A 34 -10.22 -23.74 -19.80
C TYR A 34 -9.40 -23.71 -18.49
N ASP A 35 -8.07 -23.62 -18.57
CA ASP A 35 -7.19 -23.72 -17.40
C ASP A 35 -5.91 -22.87 -17.57
N ASP A 36 -5.97 -21.55 -17.41
CA ASP A 36 -4.84 -20.76 -16.86
C ASP A 36 -5.20 -19.30 -16.48
N GLU A 37 -6.31 -19.05 -15.77
CA GLU A 37 -6.70 -17.68 -15.35
C GLU A 37 -6.90 -17.51 -13.83
N ARG A 38 -6.15 -18.27 -13.02
CA ARG A 38 -6.06 -18.03 -11.56
C ARG A 38 -4.66 -17.68 -11.07
N ARG A 39 -3.88 -16.96 -11.88
CA ARG A 39 -2.73 -16.22 -11.33
C ARG A 39 -3.27 -15.06 -10.51
N HIS A 40 -3.27 -15.24 -9.19
CA HIS A 40 -3.34 -14.12 -8.26
C HIS A 40 -2.27 -13.12 -8.67
N VAL A 41 -2.66 -12.01 -9.29
CA VAL A 41 -1.81 -10.83 -9.41
C VAL A 41 -1.46 -10.46 -7.97
N ARG A 42 -0.22 -10.76 -7.55
CA ARG A 42 0.31 -10.21 -6.31
C ARG A 42 0.17 -8.71 -6.48
N LYS A 43 -0.66 -8.06 -5.66
CA LYS A 43 -0.72 -6.61 -5.60
C LYS A 43 0.67 -6.16 -5.14
N THR A 44 1.55 -5.87 -6.09
CA THR A 44 2.89 -5.36 -5.83
C THR A 44 2.72 -3.91 -5.44
N PHE A 45 3.12 -3.59 -4.22
CA PHE A 45 3.15 -2.21 -3.77
C PHE A 45 4.43 -1.58 -4.30
N ASN A 46 4.30 -0.46 -5.00
CA ASN A 46 5.47 0.31 -5.41
C ASN A 46 6.00 1.04 -4.18
N VAL A 47 7.19 0.66 -3.74
CA VAL A 47 7.91 1.24 -2.59
C VAL A 47 9.04 2.18 -3.06
N ASP A 48 8.99 2.60 -4.32
CA ASP A 48 9.92 3.57 -4.87
C ASP A 48 9.38 4.98 -4.59
N ASN A 49 10.28 5.95 -4.38
CA ASN A 49 9.95 7.36 -4.15
C ASN A 49 8.97 7.57 -2.98
N LEU A 50 9.24 6.93 -1.84
CA LEU A 50 8.48 7.15 -0.61
C LEU A 50 8.78 8.53 -0.04
N VAL A 51 7.74 9.29 0.27
CA VAL A 51 7.84 10.59 0.93
C VAL A 51 7.30 10.47 2.35
N GLU A 52 8.05 11.00 3.30
CA GLU A 52 7.70 11.02 4.72
C GLU A 52 6.50 11.94 4.99
N LEU A 53 5.68 11.53 5.96
CA LEU A 53 4.52 12.22 6.48
C LEU A 53 4.48 12.10 7.99
N HIS A 54 4.34 13.24 8.68
CA HIS A 54 4.15 13.26 10.12
C HIS A 54 2.65 13.38 10.42
N LEU A 55 2.04 12.31 10.91
CA LEU A 55 0.61 12.25 11.18
C LEU A 55 0.33 11.64 12.56
N PRO A 56 -0.77 12.04 13.23
CA PRO A 56 -1.17 11.43 14.50
C PRO A 56 -1.65 9.99 14.28
N CYS A 57 -1.19 9.07 15.12
CA CYS A 57 -1.67 7.69 15.10
C CYS A 57 -3.16 7.66 15.45
N PRO A 58 -4.04 7.03 14.64
CA PRO A 58 -5.48 7.12 14.80
C PRO A 58 -6.00 6.46 16.08
N ARG A 59 -5.18 5.63 16.76
CA ARG A 59 -5.53 4.98 18.02
C ARG A 59 -5.00 5.71 19.25
N SER A 60 -3.79 6.26 19.18
CA SER A 60 -3.10 6.82 20.34
C SER A 60 -2.89 8.32 20.25
N SER A 61 -3.27 8.98 19.16
CA SER A 61 -3.12 10.43 18.96
C SER A 61 -1.69 10.96 19.06
N ARG A 62 -0.68 10.08 19.09
CA ARG A 62 0.74 10.44 19.12
C ARG A 62 1.26 10.56 17.71
N ILE A 63 2.11 11.56 17.45
CA ILE A 63 2.73 11.74 16.14
C ILE A 63 3.58 10.50 15.80
N ALA A 64 3.37 9.97 14.60
CA ALA A 64 4.11 8.86 14.03
C ALA A 64 4.47 9.18 12.58
N ILE A 65 5.51 8.51 12.09
CA ILE A 65 5.98 8.65 10.71
C ILE A 65 5.25 7.63 9.84
N TYR A 66 4.66 8.15 8.77
CA TYR A 66 4.05 7.39 7.69
C TYR A 66 4.77 7.72 6.38
N PHE A 67 4.59 6.87 5.39
CA PHE A 67 5.06 7.15 4.03
C PHE A 67 3.90 7.16 3.07
N HIS A 68 4.01 7.96 2.01
CA HIS A 68 3.19 7.77 0.83
C HIS A 68 4.05 7.71 -0.43
N ASN A 69 3.53 7.04 -1.46
CA ASN A 69 4.15 7.02 -2.79
C ASN A 69 3.45 7.98 -3.75
N HIS A 70 3.98 8.06 -4.97
CA HIS A 70 3.43 8.83 -6.08
C HIS A 70 2.03 8.37 -6.56
N LEU A 71 1.59 7.17 -6.14
CA LEU A 71 0.25 6.63 -6.42
C LEU A 71 -0.72 6.89 -5.26
N ASN A 72 -0.36 7.77 -4.32
CA ASN A 72 -1.17 8.11 -3.14
C ASN A 72 -1.52 6.89 -2.27
N GLN A 73 -0.65 5.87 -2.26
CA GLN A 73 -0.75 4.75 -1.33
C GLN A 73 -0.07 5.12 -0.02
N LEU A 74 -0.76 4.95 1.09
CA LEU A 74 -0.25 5.20 2.43
C LEU A 74 0.40 3.93 3.00
N PHE A 75 1.50 4.11 3.71
CA PHE A 75 2.24 3.04 4.38
C PHE A 75 2.55 3.43 5.83
N GLU A 76 2.40 2.47 6.73
CA GLU A 76 2.82 2.58 8.12
C GLU A 76 4.17 1.89 8.33
N ILE A 77 4.92 2.37 9.33
CA ILE A 77 6.19 1.77 9.75
C ILE A 77 5.95 1.00 11.06
N GLN A 78 6.25 -0.30 11.05
CA GLN A 78 6.18 -1.14 12.24
C GLN A 78 7.58 -1.48 12.72
N LYS A 79 7.93 -1.04 13.93
CA LYS A 79 9.19 -1.42 14.59
C LYS A 79 8.99 -2.72 15.38
N VAL A 80 9.70 -3.76 14.98
CA VAL A 80 9.77 -5.03 15.69
C VAL A 80 11.11 -5.12 16.41
N THR A 81 11.04 -5.29 17.72
CA THR A 81 12.21 -5.48 18.59
C THR A 81 12.11 -6.86 19.25
N GLY A 82 13.22 -7.59 19.32
CA GLY A 82 13.24 -8.89 19.97
C GLY A 82 12.90 -8.79 21.47
N PRO A 83 12.01 -9.64 22.02
CA PRO A 83 11.65 -9.58 23.43
C PRO A 83 12.87 -9.89 24.31
N GLY A 84 13.20 -8.99 25.22
CA GLY A 84 14.17 -9.22 26.30
C GLY A 84 15.63 -9.46 25.88
N ARG A 85 16.00 -9.23 24.61
CA ARG A 85 17.37 -9.44 24.13
C ARG A 85 17.97 -8.16 23.56
N LYS A 86 19.17 -7.82 24.03
CA LYS A 86 20.06 -6.88 23.34
C LYS A 86 20.32 -7.46 21.96
N SER A 87 19.73 -6.85 20.94
CA SER A 87 19.84 -7.29 19.56
C SER A 87 20.69 -6.26 18.82
N ALA A 88 21.52 -6.70 17.89
CA ALA A 88 22.29 -5.82 17.01
C ALA A 88 22.36 -6.47 15.63
N TRP A 89 22.41 -5.65 14.58
CA TRP A 89 22.64 -6.14 13.22
C TRP A 89 24.12 -6.03 12.90
N LEU A 90 24.72 -7.09 12.39
CA LEU A 90 25.96 -7.01 11.65
C LEU A 90 25.59 -6.90 10.18
N ILE A 91 25.83 -5.75 9.57
CA ILE A 91 25.61 -5.51 8.15
C ILE A 91 26.97 -5.16 7.56
N ASP A 92 27.42 -5.98 6.62
CA ASP A 92 28.78 -5.96 6.10
C ASP A 92 29.81 -6.01 7.24
N ASN A 93 30.59 -4.94 7.42
CA ASN A 93 31.62 -4.82 8.45
C ASN A 93 31.23 -3.88 9.60
N THR A 94 29.93 -3.56 9.74
CA THR A 94 29.42 -2.57 10.70
C THR A 94 28.37 -3.15 11.63
N ILE A 95 28.44 -2.76 12.92
CA ILE A 95 27.52 -3.22 13.97
C ILE A 95 26.50 -2.12 14.27
N TYR A 96 25.23 -2.40 14.03
CA TYR A 96 24.09 -1.54 14.33
C TYR A 96 23.41 -1.97 15.64
N LYS A 97 23.53 -1.13 16.67
CA LYS A 97 23.07 -1.43 18.04
C LYS A 97 21.55 -1.39 18.26
N ASP A 98 20.77 -0.77 17.36
CA ASP A 98 19.29 -0.68 17.51
C ASP A 98 18.65 -2.07 17.47
N GLY A 99 19.22 -3.01 16.69
CA GLY A 99 18.76 -4.39 16.61
C GLY A 99 17.31 -4.59 16.17
N ALA A 100 16.63 -3.52 15.81
CA ALA A 100 15.24 -3.52 15.43
C ALA A 100 15.09 -3.82 13.95
N VAL A 101 14.01 -4.53 13.59
CA VAL A 101 13.56 -4.63 12.20
C VAL A 101 12.40 -3.66 12.02
N ARG A 102 12.45 -2.85 10.97
CA ARG A 102 11.31 -2.02 10.58
C ARG A 102 10.64 -2.64 9.36
N PHE A 103 9.33 -2.78 9.42
CA PHE A 103 8.52 -3.21 8.30
C PHE A 103 7.70 -2.03 7.79
N ILE A 104 7.61 -1.89 6.47
CA ILE A 104 6.70 -0.95 5.82
C ILE A 104 5.49 -1.77 5.36
N SER A 105 4.33 -1.48 5.92
CA SER A 105 3.07 -2.14 5.54
C SER A 105 2.10 -1.15 4.92
N PRO A 106 1.40 -1.52 3.83
CA PRO A 106 0.34 -0.70 3.28
C PRO A 106 -0.76 -0.49 4.33
N MET A 107 -1.14 0.77 4.51
CA MET A 107 -2.19 1.20 5.42
C MET A 107 -3.38 1.76 4.62
N ASP A 108 -4.59 1.53 5.13
CA ASP A 108 -5.78 2.14 4.54
C ASP A 108 -5.93 3.57 5.10
N PRO A 109 -5.91 4.61 4.24
CA PRO A 109 -5.98 6.00 4.68
C PRO A 109 -7.29 6.34 5.40
N LEU A 110 -8.37 5.59 5.18
CA LEU A 110 -9.65 5.82 5.88
C LEU A 110 -9.52 5.69 7.40
N PHE A 111 -8.58 4.88 7.91
CA PHE A 111 -8.33 4.81 9.36
C PHE A 111 -7.79 6.12 9.92
N MET A 112 -7.05 6.91 9.12
CA MET A 112 -6.58 8.24 9.53
C MET A 112 -7.72 9.26 9.51
N CYS A 113 -8.65 9.11 8.56
CA CYS A 113 -9.80 10.00 8.41
C CYS A 113 -10.75 9.90 9.61
N LEU A 114 -11.05 8.68 10.08
CA LEU A 114 -12.08 8.45 11.11
C LEU A 114 -12.01 9.38 12.33
N PRO A 115 -10.89 9.47 13.08
CA PRO A 115 -10.84 10.34 14.26
C PRO A 115 -11.00 11.84 13.92
N ILE A 116 -10.52 12.26 12.74
CA ILE A 116 -10.63 13.65 12.27
C ILE A 116 -12.10 13.97 11.93
N PHE A 117 -12.74 13.07 11.19
CA PHE A 117 -14.15 13.19 10.84
C PHE A 117 -15.07 13.09 12.04
N GLU A 118 -14.74 12.25 13.03
CA GLU A 118 -15.51 12.14 14.28
C GLU A 118 -15.48 13.47 15.03
N LYS A 119 -14.32 14.11 15.12
CA LYS A 119 -14.17 15.44 15.73
C LYS A 119 -14.88 16.53 14.92
N ALA A 120 -14.77 16.48 13.59
CA ALA A 120 -15.48 17.40 12.70
C ALA A 120 -17.00 17.15 12.66
N ALA A 121 -17.48 15.98 13.10
CA ALA A 121 -18.89 15.61 13.11
C ALA A 121 -19.61 15.99 14.42
N GLU A 122 -18.94 16.59 15.41
CA GLU A 122 -19.56 17.04 16.67
C GLU A 122 -20.78 17.96 16.44
N ASP A 123 -20.75 18.80 15.41
CA ASP A 123 -21.88 19.68 15.05
C ASP A 123 -22.88 19.05 14.06
N ASN A 124 -22.63 17.82 13.58
CA ASN A 124 -23.43 17.11 12.58
C ASN A 124 -23.69 17.88 11.27
N ARG A 125 -22.78 18.79 10.89
CA ARG A 125 -22.86 19.63 9.68
C ARG A 125 -22.06 19.05 8.52
N PHE A 126 -22.46 19.39 7.30
CA PHE A 126 -21.68 19.13 6.08
C PHE A 126 -20.54 20.17 5.96
N ARG A 127 -19.32 19.71 5.67
CA ARG A 127 -18.13 20.56 5.51
C ARG A 127 -17.30 20.13 4.30
N ALA A 128 -16.53 21.06 3.74
CA ALA A 128 -15.57 20.73 2.69
C ALA A 128 -14.36 19.97 3.27
N LEU A 129 -13.64 19.19 2.45
CA LEU A 129 -12.47 18.43 2.94
C LEU A 129 -11.41 19.35 3.53
N ASP A 130 -11.14 20.49 2.88
CA ASP A 130 -10.11 21.42 3.35
C ASP A 130 -10.42 22.01 4.73
N ASP A 131 -11.70 22.12 5.09
CA ASP A 131 -12.17 22.55 6.42
C ASP A 131 -12.06 21.42 7.46
N ILE A 132 -12.37 20.18 7.05
CA ILE A 132 -12.30 19.00 7.92
C ILE A 132 -10.84 18.67 8.29
N PHE A 133 -9.92 18.74 7.33
CA PHE A 133 -8.50 18.44 7.53
C PHE A 133 -7.72 19.65 8.05
N THR A 134 -8.22 20.24 9.13
CA THR A 134 -7.58 21.32 9.87
C THR A 134 -7.04 20.81 11.20
N ARG A 135 -6.11 21.57 11.77
CA ARG A 135 -5.49 21.23 13.06
C ARG A 135 -6.48 21.19 14.22
N GLU A 136 -7.58 21.93 14.13
CA GLU A 136 -8.61 22.01 15.17
C GLU A 136 -9.35 20.70 15.37
N HIS A 137 -9.51 19.93 14.30
CA HIS A 137 -10.22 18.64 14.33
C HIS A 137 -9.32 17.46 14.66
N VAL A 138 -8.10 17.73 15.13
CA VAL A 138 -7.08 16.71 15.34
C VAL A 138 -6.61 16.69 16.78
N THR A 139 -6.87 15.57 17.44
CA THR A 139 -6.36 15.32 18.79
C THR A 139 -4.90 14.89 18.71
N ILE A 140 -4.01 15.61 19.38
CA ILE A 140 -2.58 15.28 19.45
C ILE A 140 -2.16 15.15 20.92
N GLU A 141 -1.49 14.05 21.24
CA GLU A 141 -0.80 13.88 22.51
C GLU A 141 0.70 14.22 22.34
N GLY A 142 1.12 15.41 22.79
CA GLY A 142 2.51 15.86 22.82
C GLY A 142 2.81 17.09 21.98
N ASP A 143 4.10 17.33 21.68
CA ASP A 143 4.51 18.41 20.78
C ASP A 143 4.02 18.14 19.35
N SER A 144 3.55 19.20 18.70
CA SER A 144 2.75 19.18 17.49
C SER A 144 3.33 20.08 16.40
N SER A 145 4.59 20.50 16.56
CA SER A 145 5.30 21.44 15.69
C SER A 145 5.40 20.97 14.23
N GLU A 146 5.47 19.65 13.98
CA GLU A 146 5.58 19.07 12.63
C GLU A 146 4.41 18.11 12.35
N MET A 147 3.40 18.57 11.61
CA MET A 147 2.25 17.75 11.25
C MET A 147 1.72 18.06 9.85
N ASP A 148 1.62 17.01 9.02
CA ASP A 148 1.36 17.08 7.58
C ASP A 148 -0.11 16.79 7.20
N ILE A 149 -1.07 17.26 7.99
CA ILE A 149 -2.48 16.84 7.80
C ILE A 149 -3.08 17.33 6.49
N HIS A 150 -2.71 18.51 6.01
CA HIS A 150 -3.16 19.00 4.71
C HIS A 150 -2.71 18.10 3.54
N ARG A 151 -1.67 17.27 3.71
CA ARG A 151 -1.24 16.33 2.67
C ARG A 151 -2.17 15.12 2.57
N LEU A 152 -2.97 14.82 3.60
CA LEU A 152 -3.95 13.72 3.56
C LEU A 152 -5.04 13.96 2.52
N THR A 153 -5.48 15.20 2.29
CA THR A 153 -6.52 15.52 1.29
C THR A 153 -6.13 15.04 -0.11
N ASN A 154 -4.84 15.17 -0.45
CA ASN A 154 -4.31 14.72 -1.74
C ASN A 154 -4.13 13.20 -1.82
N ILE A 155 -3.90 12.54 -0.68
CA ILE A 155 -3.66 11.10 -0.61
C ILE A 155 -4.97 10.32 -0.69
N ILE A 156 -6.03 10.86 -0.08
CA ILE A 156 -7.32 10.18 0.02
C ILE A 156 -8.08 10.29 -1.29
N GLN A 157 -8.48 9.14 -1.82
CA GLN A 157 -9.35 9.09 -3.00
C GLN A 157 -10.80 9.34 -2.60
N LYS A 158 -11.52 10.15 -3.40
CA LYS A 158 -12.94 10.47 -3.19
C LYS A 158 -13.82 9.22 -3.09
N ASP A 159 -13.55 8.22 -3.92
CA ASP A 159 -14.28 6.94 -3.92
C ASP A 159 -14.14 6.18 -2.58
N GLN A 160 -13.02 6.36 -1.88
CA GLN A 160 -12.82 5.74 -0.56
C GLN A 160 -13.67 6.46 0.50
N LEU A 161 -13.81 7.78 0.42
CA LEU A 161 -14.61 8.56 1.38
C LEU A 161 -16.09 8.22 1.31
N ALA A 162 -16.61 7.84 0.14
CA ALA A 162 -17.99 7.38 -0.02
C ALA A 162 -18.32 6.12 0.81
N HIS A 163 -17.32 5.40 1.33
CA HIS A 163 -17.53 4.27 2.23
C HIS A 163 -17.81 4.66 3.69
N ILE A 164 -17.49 5.88 4.09
CA ILE A 164 -17.61 6.34 5.49
C ILE A 164 -18.43 7.62 5.63
N CYS A 165 -18.58 8.40 4.55
CA CYS A 165 -19.25 9.70 4.56
C CYS A 165 -20.40 9.77 3.57
N ASP A 166 -21.41 10.56 3.94
CA ASP A 166 -22.41 11.06 2.98
C ASP A 166 -21.78 12.22 2.20
N ILE A 167 -21.85 12.15 0.88
CA ILE A 167 -21.31 13.17 -0.04
C ILE A 167 -22.48 13.92 -0.67
N LYS A 168 -22.43 15.25 -0.64
CA LYS A 168 -23.37 16.11 -1.37
C LYS A 168 -22.59 17.08 -2.23
N ASP A 169 -23.10 17.33 -3.43
CA ASP A 169 -22.59 18.37 -4.31
C ASP A 169 -23.54 19.57 -4.27
N VAL A 170 -23.08 20.66 -3.66
CA VAL A 170 -23.79 21.95 -3.61
C VAL A 170 -22.89 23.01 -4.23
N GLY A 171 -22.29 22.70 -5.39
CA GLY A 171 -21.27 23.52 -6.07
C GLY A 171 -19.85 23.28 -5.54
N ILE A 172 -19.73 22.83 -4.29
CA ILE A 172 -18.54 22.26 -3.68
C ILE A 172 -18.96 20.92 -3.07
N GLU A 173 -18.10 19.91 -3.21
CA GLU A 173 -18.30 18.62 -2.54
C GLU A 173 -18.16 18.80 -1.03
N VAL A 174 -19.26 18.53 -0.33
CA VAL A 174 -19.31 18.57 1.13
C VAL A 174 -19.56 17.18 1.69
N TYR A 175 -18.92 16.91 2.82
CA TYR A 175 -18.83 15.61 3.44
C TYR A 175 -19.40 15.67 4.85
N ARG A 176 -20.09 14.60 5.24
CA ARG A 176 -20.55 14.38 6.61
C ARG A 176 -20.31 12.93 7.00
N LEU A 177 -19.76 12.68 8.18
CA LEU A 177 -19.56 11.33 8.68
C LEU A 177 -20.91 10.62 8.86
N ASN A 178 -21.03 9.39 8.39
CA ASN A 178 -22.22 8.56 8.57
C ASN A 178 -21.85 7.30 9.34
N ASN A 179 -22.31 7.19 10.59
CA ASN A 179 -21.99 6.08 11.48
C ASN A 179 -22.45 4.72 10.92
N GLU A 180 -23.55 4.66 10.18
CA GLU A 180 -24.02 3.40 9.58
C GLU A 180 -23.09 2.92 8.47
N LEU A 181 -22.63 3.84 7.61
CA LEU A 181 -21.65 3.54 6.57
C LEU A 181 -20.32 3.10 7.17
N VAL A 182 -19.84 3.81 8.20
CA VAL A 182 -18.63 3.45 8.95
C VAL A 182 -18.71 2.05 9.53
N LEU A 183 -19.82 1.70 10.20
CA LEU A 183 -20.00 0.37 10.79
C LEU A 183 -20.01 -0.74 9.72
N ASN A 184 -20.74 -0.53 8.62
CA ASN A 184 -20.77 -1.48 7.51
C ASN A 184 -19.38 -1.66 6.88
N TRP A 185 -18.63 -0.57 6.70
CA TRP A 185 -17.26 -0.61 6.23
C TRP A 185 -16.33 -1.37 7.19
N LEU A 186 -16.40 -1.11 8.50
CA LEU A 186 -15.62 -1.81 9.53
C LEU A 186 -15.96 -3.31 9.58
N GLU A 187 -17.22 -3.68 9.46
CA GLU A 187 -17.65 -5.08 9.43
C GLU A 187 -17.04 -5.80 8.22
N LYS A 188 -17.14 -5.21 7.02
CA LYS A 188 -16.53 -5.73 5.80
C LYS A 188 -15.02 -5.88 5.94
N LYS A 189 -14.33 -4.86 6.50
CA LYS A 189 -12.87 -4.89 6.71
C LYS A 189 -12.46 -6.00 7.67
N THR A 190 -13.21 -6.18 8.74
CA THR A 190 -12.96 -7.21 9.75
C THR A 190 -13.19 -8.60 9.17
N ARG A 191 -14.29 -8.81 8.45
CA ARG A 191 -14.60 -10.06 7.75
C ARG A 191 -13.53 -10.41 6.72
N PHE A 192 -13.08 -9.43 5.93
CA PHE A 192 -12.00 -9.61 4.96
C PHE A 192 -10.69 -10.05 5.63
N ARG A 193 -10.27 -9.37 6.70
CA ARG A 193 -9.05 -9.75 7.46
C ARG A 193 -9.15 -11.16 8.05
N ARG A 194 -10.31 -11.53 8.60
CA ARG A 194 -10.58 -12.89 9.11
C ARG A 194 -10.49 -13.96 8.02
N ALA A 195 -11.14 -13.73 6.87
CA ALA A 195 -11.11 -14.67 5.74
C ALA A 195 -9.69 -14.85 5.19
N LYS A 196 -8.95 -13.75 5.01
CA LYS A 196 -7.55 -13.78 4.55
C LYS A 196 -6.66 -14.58 5.51
N ARG A 197 -6.82 -14.38 6.83
CA ARG A 197 -6.08 -15.14 7.85
C ARG A 197 -6.41 -16.62 7.81
N ARG A 198 -7.69 -17.01 7.72
CA ARG A 198 -8.11 -18.42 7.59
C ARG A 198 -7.53 -19.07 6.35
N ASN A 199 -7.62 -18.40 5.19
CA ASN A 199 -7.06 -18.91 3.94
C ASN A 199 -5.54 -19.08 4.00
N TRP A 200 -4.83 -18.14 4.65
CA TRP A 200 -3.39 -18.24 4.86
C TRP A 200 -3.01 -19.43 5.77
N LEU A 201 -3.71 -19.61 6.89
CA LEU A 201 -3.49 -20.74 7.81
C LEU A 201 -3.76 -22.08 7.13
N ASN A 202 -4.87 -22.19 6.38
CA ASN A 202 -5.18 -23.39 5.63
C ASN A 202 -4.06 -23.70 4.62
N ARG A 203 -3.60 -22.71 3.85
CA ARG A 203 -2.54 -22.90 2.86
C ARG A 203 -1.21 -23.33 3.48
N ILE A 204 -0.89 -22.86 4.68
CA ILE A 204 0.28 -23.35 5.44
C ILE A 204 0.08 -24.81 5.82
N ARG A 205 -1.07 -25.15 6.42
CA ARG A 205 -1.38 -26.52 6.83
C ARG A 205 -1.30 -27.51 5.67
N TYR A 206 -1.83 -27.16 4.50
CA TYR A 206 -1.77 -28.00 3.29
C TYR A 206 -0.37 -28.13 2.70
N ARG A 207 0.55 -27.19 2.97
CA ARG A 207 1.94 -27.25 2.47
C ARG A 207 2.85 -28.11 3.37
N TYR A 208 2.51 -28.23 4.66
CA TYR A 208 3.25 -29.08 5.62
C TYR A 208 2.69 -30.49 5.77
N ILE A 209 1.43 -30.76 5.37
CA ILE A 209 0.86 -32.13 5.40
C ILE A 209 1.29 -32.95 4.17
N THR A 210 1.50 -32.33 3.01
CA THR A 210 2.00 -33.05 1.81
C THR A 210 3.52 -33.26 1.81
N SER A 211 4.24 -32.77 2.82
CA SER A 211 5.69 -32.95 2.95
C SER A 211 6.06 -34.05 3.97
N PHE A 212 5.08 -34.78 4.52
CA PHE A 212 5.25 -35.86 5.50
C PHE A 212 4.61 -37.20 5.08
N ILE A 213 4.20 -37.31 3.83
CA ILE A 213 3.81 -38.58 3.20
C ILE A 213 4.67 -38.70 1.93
N PHE A 214 5.94 -39.08 2.11
CA PHE A 214 6.78 -39.86 1.20
C PHE A 214 8.06 -40.25 1.94
#